data_AF-F4JBW2-F1
#
_entry.id   AF-F4JBW2-F1
#
_cell.length_a   1.000
_cell.length_b   1.000
_cell.length_c   1.000
_cell.angle_alpha   90.00
_cell.angle_beta   90.00
_cell.angle_gamma   90.00
#
_symmetry.space_group_name_H-M   'P 1'
#
loop_
_entity.id
_entity.type
_entity.pdbx_description
1 polymer ?
#
loop_
_entity_poly.entity_id
_entity_poly.type
_entity_poly.pdbx_seq_one_letter_code
_entity_poly.pdbx_strand_id
1 'polypeptide(L)'
;MSAQQRTNSQVQVLKWPIWLLGPSVLLTSGMAPTLWLPLSSVFLGSNVVSLLSLIGLDCIFNLGATLFLLMADSCARPKDPSQSCNSKPPFSYKFWNMFSLIIGFLVPMLLLFGSQSGLLASLQPQIPFLSSAVILFPYFILLAVQTLTEILTWHWQSPVWLVTPVVYEAYRILQLMRGLTLSAEVNAPVWVVHMLRGLVSWWVLILGMQLMRVAWFAGFASRTTTGQQPQSVASK
;
A
#
# COMPACT_ATOMS: atom_id res chain seq x y z
N MET A 1 -31.29 -12.93 -30.71
CA MET A 1 -30.67 -13.54 -29.51
C MET A 1 -29.17 -13.89 -29.68
N SER A 2 -28.54 -13.71 -30.84
CA SER A 2 -27.16 -14.18 -31.13
C SER A 2 -26.03 -13.15 -30.93
N ALA A 3 -26.34 -11.86 -30.71
CA ALA A 3 -25.33 -10.81 -30.50
C ALA A 3 -24.88 -10.68 -29.04
N GLN A 4 -25.78 -10.93 -28.07
CA GLN A 4 -25.53 -10.80 -26.63
C GLN A 4 -24.56 -11.88 -26.08
N GLN A 5 -24.53 -13.07 -26.69
CA GLN A 5 -23.65 -14.17 -26.27
C GLN A 5 -22.19 -13.98 -26.72
N ARG A 6 -21.94 -13.32 -27.87
CA ARG A 6 -20.58 -13.10 -28.38
C ARG A 6 -19.79 -12.08 -27.56
N THR A 7 -20.42 -11.00 -27.11
CA THR A 7 -19.81 -9.99 -26.24
C THR A 7 -19.46 -10.56 -24.86
N ASN A 8 -20.30 -11.43 -24.29
CA ASN A 8 -20.02 -12.04 -22.99
C ASN A 8 -18.82 -13.00 -23.06
N SER A 9 -18.66 -13.70 -24.19
CA SER A 9 -17.55 -14.63 -24.44
C SER A 9 -16.21 -13.90 -24.61
N GLN A 10 -16.16 -12.81 -25.40
CA GLN A 10 -14.92 -12.02 -25.56
C GLN A 10 -14.48 -11.32 -24.28
N VAL A 11 -15.42 -10.85 -23.45
CA VAL A 11 -15.10 -10.19 -22.18
C VAL A 11 -14.64 -11.19 -21.11
N GLN A 12 -15.05 -12.46 -21.17
CA GLN A 12 -14.50 -13.51 -20.29
C GLN A 12 -13.06 -13.87 -20.67
N VAL A 13 -12.72 -13.90 -21.96
CA VAL A 13 -11.34 -14.14 -22.42
C VAL A 13 -10.41 -12.98 -22.05
N LEU A 14 -10.91 -11.74 -21.99
CA LEU A 14 -10.13 -10.56 -21.57
C LEU A 14 -9.92 -10.47 -20.04
N LYS A 15 -10.78 -11.09 -19.23
CA LYS A 15 -10.56 -11.22 -17.76
C LYS A 15 -9.37 -12.12 -17.43
N TRP A 16 -9.03 -13.05 -18.32
CA TRP A 16 -7.97 -14.05 -18.11
C TRP A 16 -6.54 -13.45 -18.09
N PRO A 17 -6.15 -12.50 -18.97
CA PRO A 17 -4.86 -11.81 -18.86
C PRO A 17 -4.83 -10.72 -17.77
N ILE A 18 -5.98 -10.17 -17.37
CA ILE A 18 -6.05 -9.05 -16.42
C ILE A 18 -5.63 -9.42 -14.99
N TRP A 19 -5.90 -10.66 -14.58
CA TRP A 19 -5.47 -11.18 -13.27
C TRP A 19 -3.95 -11.22 -13.12
N LEU A 20 -3.22 -11.39 -14.22
CA LEU A 20 -1.75 -11.35 -14.25
C LEU A 20 -1.21 -9.95 -14.58
N LEU A 21 -1.90 -9.20 -15.44
CA LEU A 21 -1.46 -7.88 -15.90
C LEU A 21 -1.35 -6.89 -14.73
N GLY A 22 -2.35 -6.84 -13.84
CA GLY A 22 -2.31 -5.96 -12.68
C GLY A 22 -1.09 -6.19 -11.78
N PRO A 23 -0.88 -7.41 -11.26
CA PRO A 23 0.33 -7.77 -10.51
C PRO A 23 1.63 -7.54 -11.30
N SER A 24 1.63 -7.75 -12.62
CA SER A 24 2.80 -7.49 -13.47
C SER A 24 3.14 -6.01 -13.55
N VAL A 25 2.13 -5.13 -13.60
CA VAL A 25 2.32 -3.67 -13.52
C VAL A 25 2.94 -3.29 -12.18
N LEU A 26 2.44 -3.84 -11.07
CA LEU A 26 3.03 -3.61 -9.74
C LEU A 26 4.47 -4.14 -9.63
N LEU A 27 4.74 -5.32 -10.20
CA LEU A 27 6.08 -5.92 -10.18
C LEU A 27 7.08 -5.08 -10.99
N THR A 28 6.67 -4.66 -12.20
CA THR A 28 7.52 -3.86 -13.09
C THR A 28 7.70 -2.43 -12.61
N SER A 29 6.72 -1.83 -11.93
CA SER A 29 6.85 -0.48 -11.37
C SER A 29 7.53 -0.45 -9.99
N GLY A 30 7.31 -1.47 -9.16
CA GLY A 30 7.79 -1.50 -7.77
C GLY A 30 9.10 -2.26 -7.57
N MET A 31 9.19 -3.50 -8.07
CA MET A 31 10.36 -4.35 -7.81
C MET A 31 11.45 -4.17 -8.85
N ALA A 32 11.12 -4.09 -10.15
CA ALA A 32 12.14 -4.02 -11.19
C ALA A 32 13.09 -2.82 -11.04
N PRO A 33 12.63 -1.57 -10.80
CA PRO A 33 13.57 -0.47 -10.66
C PRO A 33 14.31 -0.52 -9.31
N THR A 34 13.76 -1.15 -8.26
CA THR A 34 14.49 -1.40 -7.00
C THR A 34 15.63 -2.42 -7.17
N LEU A 35 15.44 -3.44 -8.01
CA LEU A 35 16.42 -4.51 -8.22
C LEU A 35 17.51 -4.16 -9.26
N TRP A 36 17.18 -3.32 -10.24
CA TRP A 36 18.10 -2.92 -11.31
C TRP A 36 18.87 -1.61 -11.04
N LEU A 37 18.42 -0.78 -10.10
CA LEU A 37 19.20 0.38 -9.68
C LEU A 37 20.29 -0.08 -8.70
N PRO A 38 21.58 0.12 -9.01
CA PRO A 38 22.63 -0.13 -8.03
C PRO A 38 22.51 0.92 -6.94
N LEU A 39 21.95 0.52 -5.79
CA LEU A 39 21.88 1.39 -4.61
C LEU A 39 23.29 1.91 -4.29
N SER A 40 24.31 1.06 -4.39
CA SER A 40 25.70 1.48 -4.21
C SER A 40 26.16 2.61 -5.15
N SER A 41 25.73 2.67 -6.42
CA SER A 41 26.20 3.71 -7.36
C SER A 41 25.46 5.05 -7.21
N VAL A 42 24.19 5.01 -6.78
CA VAL A 42 23.38 6.23 -6.56
C VAL A 42 23.70 6.86 -5.20
N PHE A 43 24.06 6.05 -4.21
CA PHE A 43 24.36 6.49 -2.85
C PHE A 43 25.84 6.85 -2.60
N LEU A 44 26.75 6.52 -3.54
CA LEU A 44 28.10 7.09 -3.60
C LEU A 44 28.12 8.57 -4.04
N GLY A 45 26.98 9.09 -4.51
CA GLY A 45 26.78 10.50 -4.90
C GLY A 45 26.29 11.39 -3.76
N SER A 46 25.99 12.66 -4.08
CA SER A 46 25.39 13.60 -3.11
C SER A 46 24.06 13.09 -2.55
N ASN A 47 23.81 13.31 -1.26
CA ASN A 47 22.53 13.01 -0.58
C ASN A 47 21.30 13.54 -1.35
N VAL A 48 21.46 14.61 -2.12
CA VAL A 48 20.39 15.19 -2.96
C VAL A 48 20.03 14.27 -4.14
N VAL A 49 21.02 13.67 -4.81
CA VAL A 49 20.81 12.75 -5.94
C VAL A 49 20.13 11.48 -5.44
N SER A 50 20.62 10.94 -4.32
CA SER A 50 20.01 9.79 -3.67
C SER A 50 18.55 10.04 -3.26
N LEU A 51 18.27 11.19 -2.62
CA LEU A 51 16.91 11.57 -2.26
C LEU A 51 16.01 11.69 -3.50
N LEU A 52 16.49 12.32 -4.57
CA LEU A 52 15.74 12.48 -5.80
C LEU A 52 15.46 11.14 -6.50
N SER A 53 16.43 10.22 -6.52
CA SER A 53 16.26 8.87 -7.07
C SER A 53 15.26 8.05 -6.26
N LEU A 54 15.31 8.13 -4.93
CA LEU A 54 14.32 7.45 -4.07
C LEU A 54 12.91 7.97 -4.30
N ILE A 55 12.73 9.29 -4.39
CA ILE A 55 11.43 9.90 -4.69
C ILE A 55 10.95 9.50 -6.09
N GLY A 56 11.85 9.50 -7.08
CA GLY A 56 11.54 9.08 -8.44
C GLY A 56 11.06 7.62 -8.50
N LEU A 57 11.72 6.73 -7.78
CA LEU A 57 11.32 5.34 -7.66
C LEU A 57 9.94 5.19 -7.01
N ASP A 58 9.69 5.91 -5.90
CA ASP A 58 8.40 5.89 -5.23
C ASP A 58 7.30 6.46 -6.14
N CYS A 59 7.61 7.46 -6.96
CA CYS A 59 6.67 7.99 -7.95
C CYS A 59 6.28 6.92 -8.98
N ILE A 60 7.25 6.19 -9.54
CA ILE A 60 7.00 5.08 -10.46
C ILE A 60 6.13 4.01 -9.80
N PHE A 61 6.43 3.65 -8.55
CA PHE A 61 5.60 2.72 -7.79
C PHE A 61 4.16 3.25 -7.64
N ASN A 62 3.98 4.50 -7.20
CA ASN A 62 2.66 5.11 -6.98
C ASN A 62 1.83 5.18 -8.28
N LEU A 63 2.47 5.45 -9.42
CA LEU A 63 1.83 5.38 -10.74
C LEU A 63 1.35 3.96 -11.04
N GLY A 64 2.21 2.96 -10.87
CA GLY A 64 1.84 1.55 -11.07
C GLY A 64 0.76 1.07 -10.09
N ALA A 65 0.81 1.50 -8.83
CA ALA A 65 -0.21 1.21 -7.83
C ALA A 65 -1.57 1.83 -8.21
N THR A 66 -1.58 3.07 -8.67
CA THR A 66 -2.80 3.72 -9.16
C THR A 66 -3.38 2.97 -10.35
N LEU A 67 -2.56 2.61 -11.34
CA LEU A 67 -3.00 1.81 -12.49
C LEU A 67 -3.56 0.45 -12.06
N PHE A 68 -2.87 -0.23 -11.15
CA PHE A 68 -3.33 -1.50 -10.59
C PHE A 68 -4.69 -1.37 -9.88
N LEU A 69 -4.86 -0.36 -9.03
CA LEU A 69 -6.10 -0.13 -8.31
C LEU A 69 -7.26 0.23 -9.24
N LEU A 70 -7.01 1.02 -10.30
CA LEU A 70 -8.00 1.32 -11.33
C LEU A 70 -8.40 0.06 -12.11
N MET A 71 -7.43 -0.78 -12.47
CA MET A 71 -7.71 -2.07 -13.10
C MET A 71 -8.55 -2.96 -12.17
N ALA A 72 -8.16 -3.09 -10.90
CA ALA A 72 -8.89 -3.87 -9.92
C ALA A 72 -10.32 -3.33 -9.69
N ASP A 73 -10.50 -2.01 -9.65
CA ASP A 73 -11.82 -1.38 -9.52
C ASP A 73 -12.72 -1.71 -10.71
N SER A 74 -12.20 -1.55 -11.93
CA SER A 74 -12.93 -1.87 -13.17
C SER A 74 -13.34 -3.35 -13.26
N CYS A 75 -12.55 -4.25 -12.68
CA CYS A 75 -12.82 -5.69 -12.67
C CYS A 75 -13.85 -6.10 -11.63
N ALA A 76 -13.88 -5.40 -10.50
CA ALA A 76 -14.75 -5.71 -9.37
C ALA A 76 -16.12 -5.01 -9.45
N ARG A 77 -16.24 -3.91 -10.20
CA ARG A 77 -17.53 -3.21 -10.37
C ARG A 77 -18.53 -4.05 -11.20
N PRO A 78 -19.81 -4.13 -10.82
CA PRO A 78 -20.85 -4.79 -11.60
C PRO A 78 -20.95 -4.19 -13.02
N LYS A 79 -21.16 -5.05 -14.02
CA LYS A 79 -21.33 -4.63 -15.43
C LYS A 79 -22.64 -3.87 -15.68
N ASP A 80 -23.61 -4.01 -14.78
CA ASP A 80 -24.92 -3.40 -14.92
C ASP A 80 -24.94 -2.07 -14.13
N PRO A 81 -25.03 -0.89 -14.79
CA PRO A 81 -25.00 0.41 -14.12
C PRO A 81 -26.21 0.65 -13.21
N SER A 82 -27.27 -0.16 -13.35
CA SER A 82 -28.44 -0.14 -12.47
C SER A 82 -28.18 -0.76 -11.09
N GLN A 83 -27.11 -1.57 -10.95
CA GLN A 83 -26.78 -2.26 -9.72
C GLN A 83 -25.82 -1.41 -8.89
N SER A 84 -26.33 -0.78 -7.83
CA SER A 84 -25.49 0.03 -6.93
C SER A 84 -24.42 -0.84 -6.26
N CYS A 85 -23.15 -0.50 -6.48
CA CYS A 85 -22.02 -1.17 -5.85
C CYS A 85 -21.86 -0.63 -4.42
N ASN A 86 -22.58 -1.21 -3.45
CA ASN A 86 -22.59 -0.72 -2.07
C ASN A 86 -21.39 -1.24 -1.26
N SER A 87 -20.17 -1.04 -1.77
CA SER A 87 -18.94 -1.45 -1.11
C SER A 87 -18.48 -0.38 -0.11
N LYS A 88 -19.25 -0.17 0.96
CA LYS A 88 -18.85 0.73 2.06
C LYS A 88 -17.95 -0.02 3.04
N PRO A 89 -16.75 0.50 3.38
CA PRO A 89 -15.96 -0.05 4.46
C PRO A 89 -16.71 0.11 5.79
N PRO A 90 -16.71 -0.90 6.67
CA PRO A 90 -17.30 -0.77 7.99
C PRO A 90 -16.57 0.30 8.82
N PHE A 91 -17.27 0.98 9.72
CA PHE A 91 -16.70 2.07 10.53
C PHE A 91 -15.47 1.61 11.34
N SER A 92 -15.55 0.42 11.96
CA SER A 92 -14.43 -0.16 12.73
C SER A 92 -13.17 -0.29 11.87
N TYR A 93 -13.30 -0.70 10.61
CA TYR A 93 -12.17 -0.76 9.68
C TYR A 93 -11.54 0.63 9.49
N LYS A 94 -12.35 1.64 9.16
CA LYS A 94 -11.88 3.01 8.92
C LYS A 94 -11.15 3.57 10.13
N PHE A 95 -11.71 3.37 11.33
CA PHE A 95 -11.12 3.83 12.57
C PHE A 95 -9.75 3.21 12.81
N TRP A 96 -9.64 1.87 12.77
CA TRP A 96 -8.38 1.17 13.01
C TRP A 96 -7.31 1.48 11.95
N ASN A 97 -7.73 1.63 10.69
CA ASN A 97 -6.83 1.99 9.60
C ASN A 97 -6.26 3.40 9.78
N MET A 98 -7.14 4.38 10.03
CA MET A 98 -6.73 5.76 10.30
C MET A 98 -5.85 5.86 11.55
N PHE A 99 -6.19 5.14 12.61
CA PHE A 99 -5.38 5.08 13.82
C PHE A 99 -3.96 4.57 13.52
N SER A 100 -3.84 3.49 12.75
CA SER A 100 -2.55 2.91 12.37
C SER A 100 -1.70 3.89 11.54
N LEU A 101 -2.32 4.62 10.61
CA LEU A 101 -1.68 5.67 9.81
C LEU A 101 -1.21 6.84 10.68
N ILE A 102 -2.05 7.32 11.60
CA ILE A 102 -1.74 8.43 12.51
C ILE A 102 -0.57 8.05 13.41
N ILE A 103 -0.60 6.89 14.05
CA ILE A 103 0.50 6.42 14.91
C ILE A 103 1.78 6.24 14.09
N GLY A 104 1.68 5.63 12.91
CA GLY A 104 2.80 5.46 12.00
C GLY A 104 3.40 6.76 11.49
N PHE A 105 2.64 7.86 11.45
CA PHE A 105 3.15 9.19 11.13
C PHE A 105 3.73 9.89 12.36
N LEU A 106 2.99 9.89 13.47
CA LEU A 106 3.26 10.70 14.65
C LEU A 106 4.51 10.22 15.41
N VAL A 107 4.68 8.91 15.59
CA VAL A 107 5.84 8.34 16.30
C VAL A 107 7.18 8.76 15.68
N PRO A 108 7.45 8.52 14.38
CA PRO A 108 8.72 8.95 13.78
C PRO A 108 8.87 10.47 13.73
N MET A 109 7.78 11.23 13.55
CA MET A 109 7.83 12.69 13.61
C MET A 109 8.27 13.20 14.98
N LEU A 110 7.68 12.68 16.06
CA LEU A 110 8.04 13.06 17.43
C LEU A 110 9.48 12.68 17.77
N LEU A 111 9.96 11.52 17.32
CA LEU A 111 11.35 11.09 17.54
C LEU A 111 12.34 11.98 16.79
N LEU A 112 12.05 12.34 15.52
CA LEU A 112 12.87 13.29 14.76
C LEU A 112 12.88 14.67 15.40
N PHE A 113 11.71 15.21 15.73
CA PHE A 113 11.58 16.54 16.31
C PHE A 113 12.21 16.60 17.69
N GLY A 114 12.04 15.56 18.52
CA GLY A 114 12.68 15.45 19.83
C GLY A 114 14.21 15.38 19.76
N SER A 115 14.76 14.76 18.70
CA SER A 115 16.21 14.76 18.44
C SER A 115 16.72 16.14 18.04
N GLN A 116 15.98 16.88 17.20
CA GLN A 116 16.38 18.21 16.71
C GLN A 116 16.18 19.33 17.73
N SER A 117 15.11 19.28 18.52
CA SER A 117 14.74 20.30 19.50
C SER A 117 15.55 20.26 20.79
N GLY A 118 16.46 19.29 20.95
CA GLY A 118 17.26 19.14 22.16
C GLY A 118 16.55 18.35 23.28
N LEU A 119 15.22 18.18 23.22
CA LEU A 119 14.40 17.61 24.29
C LEU A 119 14.78 16.15 24.61
N LEU A 120 15.10 15.35 23.58
CA LEU A 120 15.63 13.99 23.70
C LEU A 120 17.13 13.93 23.38
N ALA A 121 17.77 15.06 23.03
CA ALA A 121 19.16 15.11 22.55
C ALA A 121 20.20 14.88 23.66
N SER A 122 19.83 15.01 24.93
CA SER A 122 20.73 14.65 26.06
C SER A 122 21.10 13.16 26.05
N LEU A 123 20.24 12.31 25.47
CA LEU A 123 20.44 10.87 25.39
C LEU A 123 20.85 10.38 24.00
N GLN A 124 20.78 11.25 22.98
CA GLN A 124 20.72 10.80 21.60
C GLN A 124 21.55 11.67 20.63
N PRO A 125 22.49 11.09 19.84
CA PRO A 125 23.26 11.83 18.85
C PRO A 125 22.36 12.49 17.79
N GLN A 126 22.67 13.75 17.47
CA GLN A 126 21.98 14.52 16.43
C GLN A 126 22.32 13.98 15.04
N ILE A 127 21.31 13.94 14.16
CA ILE A 127 21.47 13.55 12.76
C ILE A 127 21.29 14.79 11.89
N PRO A 128 22.18 15.01 10.89
CA PRO A 128 21.98 16.07 9.91
C PRO A 128 20.62 15.93 9.22
N PHE A 129 19.91 17.05 9.06
CA PHE A 129 18.57 17.07 8.45
C PHE A 129 18.51 16.36 7.10
N LEU A 130 19.55 16.50 6.28
CA LEU A 130 19.58 15.87 4.95
C LEU A 130 19.65 14.34 5.04
N SER A 131 20.40 13.79 5.99
CA SER A 131 20.48 12.35 6.22
C SER A 131 19.18 11.78 6.79
N SER A 132 18.50 12.51 7.68
CA SER A 132 17.19 12.10 8.19
C SER A 132 16.11 12.18 7.11
N ALA A 133 16.17 13.19 6.24
CA ALA A 133 15.27 13.33 5.10
C ALA A 133 15.43 12.16 4.12
N VAL A 134 16.66 11.78 3.74
CA VAL A 134 16.92 10.62 2.85
C VAL A 134 16.27 9.33 3.38
N ILE A 135 16.28 9.13 4.70
CA ILE A 135 15.74 7.91 5.32
C ILE A 135 14.21 7.95 5.46
N LEU A 136 13.64 9.07 5.94
CA LEU A 136 12.24 9.12 6.39
C LEU A 136 11.30 9.92 5.48
N PHE A 137 11.80 10.82 4.65
CA PHE A 137 10.96 11.60 3.74
C PHE A 137 10.19 10.72 2.73
N PRO A 138 10.82 9.71 2.09
CA PRO A 138 10.10 8.75 1.25
C PRO A 138 8.91 8.10 1.98
N TYR A 139 9.13 7.71 3.24
CA TYR A 139 8.14 7.05 4.09
C TYR A 139 6.93 7.94 4.38
N PHE A 140 7.16 9.22 4.71
CA PHE A 140 6.08 10.17 4.95
C PHE A 140 5.28 10.50 3.69
N ILE A 141 5.94 10.64 2.54
CA ILE A 141 5.25 10.81 1.26
C ILE A 141 4.33 9.62 0.99
N LEU A 142 4.82 8.40 1.17
CA LEU A 142 4.02 7.20 0.92
C LEU A 142 2.81 7.12 1.87
N LEU A 143 2.96 7.51 3.14
CA LEU A 143 1.84 7.63 4.08
C LEU A 143 0.79 8.63 3.60
N ALA A 144 1.22 9.79 3.11
CA ALA A 144 0.32 10.81 2.60
C ALA A 144 -0.44 10.32 1.34
N VAL A 145 0.28 9.70 0.40
CA VAL A 145 -0.32 9.15 -0.83
C VAL A 145 -1.28 8.00 -0.51
N GLN A 146 -0.93 7.10 0.41
CA GLN A 146 -1.85 6.05 0.86
C GLN A 146 -3.11 6.66 1.48
N THR A 147 -2.95 7.62 2.40
CA THR A 147 -4.09 8.25 3.09
C THR A 147 -5.03 8.91 2.07
N LEU A 148 -4.49 9.65 1.11
CA LEU A 148 -5.27 10.27 0.04
C LEU A 148 -5.99 9.22 -0.81
N THR A 149 -5.28 8.16 -1.21
CA THR A 149 -5.85 7.09 -2.03
C THR A 149 -6.96 6.36 -1.29
N GLU A 150 -6.81 6.09 -0.01
CA GLU A 150 -7.84 5.43 0.81
C GLU A 150 -9.07 6.32 1.02
N ILE A 151 -8.88 7.60 1.33
CA ILE A 151 -9.99 8.56 1.42
C ILE A 151 -10.75 8.64 0.09
N LEU A 152 -10.02 8.67 -1.02
CA LEU A 152 -10.62 8.65 -2.36
C LEU A 152 -11.39 7.34 -2.57
N THR A 153 -10.79 6.20 -2.27
CA THR A 153 -11.43 4.88 -2.41
C THR A 153 -12.73 4.80 -1.58
N TRP A 154 -12.74 5.37 -0.38
CA TRP A 154 -13.94 5.43 0.46
C TRP A 154 -15.00 6.41 -0.05
N HIS A 155 -14.58 7.57 -0.55
CA HIS A 155 -15.48 8.58 -1.09
C HIS A 155 -16.20 8.08 -2.34
N TRP A 156 -15.47 7.38 -3.22
CA TRP A 156 -15.99 6.81 -4.47
C TRP A 156 -16.64 5.42 -4.28
N GLN A 157 -16.71 4.94 -3.04
CA GLN A 157 -17.24 3.62 -2.66
C GLN A 157 -16.65 2.46 -3.49
N SER A 158 -15.37 2.56 -3.81
CA SER A 158 -14.73 1.60 -4.70
C SER A 158 -14.55 0.24 -4.00
N PRO A 159 -14.84 -0.89 -4.68
CA PRO A 159 -14.61 -2.24 -4.17
C PRO A 159 -13.17 -2.58 -3.79
N VAL A 160 -12.18 -1.77 -4.21
CA VAL A 160 -10.75 -2.04 -3.93
C VAL A 160 -10.28 -1.53 -2.56
N TRP A 161 -11.17 -1.03 -1.72
CA TRP A 161 -10.84 -0.47 -0.40
C TRP A 161 -10.05 -1.41 0.53
N LEU A 162 -10.17 -2.73 0.37
CA LEU A 162 -9.37 -3.72 1.10
C LEU A 162 -7.98 -3.97 0.48
N VAL A 163 -7.86 -3.77 -0.83
CA VAL A 163 -6.63 -4.06 -1.58
C VAL A 163 -5.68 -2.85 -1.52
N THR A 164 -6.22 -1.63 -1.58
CA THR A 164 -5.47 -0.37 -1.45
C THR A 164 -4.48 -0.37 -0.28
N PRO A 165 -4.88 -0.58 0.99
CA PRO A 165 -3.94 -0.58 2.12
C PRO A 165 -2.87 -1.66 1.99
N VAL A 166 -3.22 -2.86 1.51
CA VAL A 166 -2.28 -4.00 1.39
C VAL A 166 -1.15 -3.67 0.42
N VAL A 167 -1.46 -3.07 -0.73
CA VAL A 167 -0.46 -2.69 -1.74
C VAL A 167 0.53 -1.66 -1.17
N TYR A 168 0.02 -0.62 -0.52
CA TYR A 168 0.86 0.45 0.03
C TYR A 168 1.64 0.00 1.27
N GLU A 169 1.05 -0.81 2.15
CA GLU A 169 1.72 -1.36 3.33
C GLU A 169 2.84 -2.33 2.96
N ALA A 170 2.64 -3.18 1.96
CA ALA A 170 3.69 -4.06 1.45
C ALA A 170 4.87 -3.26 0.89
N TYR A 171 4.61 -2.22 0.09
CA TYR A 171 5.66 -1.36 -0.44
C TYR A 171 6.35 -0.54 0.67
N ARG A 172 5.61 -0.08 1.68
CA ARG A 172 6.17 0.62 2.84
C ARG A 172 7.18 -0.25 3.58
N ILE A 173 6.91 -1.53 3.76
CA ILE A 173 7.87 -2.45 4.38
C ILE A 173 9.15 -2.52 3.55
N LEU A 174 9.05 -2.64 2.22
CA LEU A 174 10.21 -2.60 1.33
C LEU A 174 10.99 -1.28 1.48
N GLN A 175 10.28 -0.17 1.54
CA GLN A 175 10.86 1.16 1.71
C GLN A 175 11.59 1.31 3.05
N LEU A 176 11.03 0.78 4.13
CA LEU A 176 11.65 0.78 5.45
C LEU A 176 12.86 -0.17 5.54
N MET A 177 12.80 -1.35 4.91
CA MET A 177 13.93 -2.26 4.80
C MET A 177 15.08 -1.66 3.99
N ARG A 178 14.75 -0.93 2.93
CA ARG A 178 15.72 -0.11 2.20
C ARG A 178 16.30 0.97 3.12
N GLY A 179 15.46 1.70 3.84
CA GLY A 179 15.88 2.69 4.83
C GLY A 179 16.83 2.13 5.89
N LEU A 180 16.64 0.89 6.34
CA LEU A 180 17.57 0.20 7.25
C LEU A 180 18.93 -0.06 6.59
N THR A 181 18.95 -0.46 5.32
CA THR A 181 20.21 -0.65 4.58
C THR A 181 20.95 0.68 4.42
N LEU A 182 20.22 1.72 4.03
CA LEU A 182 20.75 3.08 3.90
C LEU A 182 21.24 3.66 5.22
N SER A 183 20.60 3.31 6.33
CA SER A 183 21.02 3.76 7.65
C SER A 183 22.43 3.28 8.02
N ALA A 184 22.85 2.12 7.51
CA ALA A 184 24.22 1.64 7.68
C ALA A 184 25.20 2.42 6.79
N GLU A 185 24.80 2.76 5.56
CA GLU A 185 25.64 3.50 4.60
C GLU A 185 25.92 4.94 5.06
N VAL A 186 24.91 5.61 5.62
CA VAL A 186 25.05 6.99 6.13
C VAL A 186 25.53 7.05 7.59
N ASN A 187 25.94 5.91 8.16
CA ASN A 187 26.41 5.75 9.53
C ASN A 187 25.43 6.36 10.55
N ALA A 188 24.14 6.08 10.37
CA ALA A 188 23.09 6.61 11.20
C ALA A 188 23.23 6.11 12.65
N PRO A 189 22.95 6.96 13.65
CA PRO A 189 22.87 6.58 15.05
C PRO A 189 21.98 5.36 15.31
N VAL A 190 22.39 4.57 16.30
CA VAL A 190 21.76 3.32 16.72
C VAL A 190 20.25 3.46 16.96
N TRP A 191 19.82 4.61 17.49
CA TRP A 191 18.40 4.86 17.74
C TRP A 191 17.55 4.95 16.48
N VAL A 192 18.08 5.47 15.36
CA VAL A 192 17.35 5.50 14.09
C VAL A 192 17.16 4.09 13.58
N VAL A 193 18.19 3.25 13.70
CA VAL A 193 18.10 1.83 13.34
C VAL A 193 17.02 1.13 14.16
N HIS A 194 16.97 1.37 15.47
CA HIS A 194 15.92 0.79 16.33
C HIS A 194 14.53 1.33 16.02
N MET A 195 14.39 2.62 15.77
CA MET A 195 13.13 3.22 15.34
C MET A 195 12.66 2.59 14.02
N LEU A 196 13.53 2.48 13.01
CA LEU A 196 13.21 1.85 11.73
C LEU A 196 12.80 0.38 11.90
N ARG A 197 13.52 -0.40 12.72
CA ARG A 197 13.14 -1.78 13.06
C ARG A 197 11.78 -1.84 13.73
N GLY A 198 11.50 -0.92 14.67
CA GLY A 198 10.20 -0.80 15.32
C GLY A 198 9.08 -0.50 14.32
N LEU A 199 9.31 0.41 13.37
CA LEU A 199 8.37 0.71 12.29
C LEU A 199 8.16 -0.49 11.37
N VAL A 200 9.22 -1.20 10.96
CA VAL A 200 9.09 -2.41 10.15
C VAL A 200 8.22 -3.43 10.86
N SER A 201 8.52 -3.74 12.12
CA SER A 201 7.74 -4.70 12.92
C SER A 201 6.28 -4.26 13.07
N TRP A 202 6.04 -2.97 13.32
CA TRP A 202 4.70 -2.39 13.40
C TRP A 202 3.93 -2.60 12.09
N TRP A 203 4.51 -2.24 10.95
CA TRP A 203 3.85 -2.35 9.65
C TRP A 203 3.67 -3.78 9.16
N VAL A 204 4.57 -4.70 9.53
CA VAL A 204 4.40 -6.14 9.29
C VAL A 204 3.17 -6.66 10.06
N LEU A 205 2.98 -6.23 11.31
CA LEU A 205 1.78 -6.57 12.08
C LEU A 205 0.52 -6.02 11.42
N ILE A 206 0.52 -4.74 11.02
CA ILE A 206 -0.63 -4.12 10.33
C ILE A 206 -0.95 -4.88 9.04
N LEU A 207 0.04 -5.18 8.21
CA LEU A 207 -0.13 -5.91 6.96
C LEU A 207 -0.74 -7.31 7.23
N GLY A 208 -0.25 -8.02 8.23
CA GLY A 208 -0.81 -9.31 8.64
C GLY A 208 -2.29 -9.20 9.04
N MET A 209 -2.67 -8.16 9.77
CA MET A 209 -4.07 -7.89 10.10
C MET A 209 -4.92 -7.58 8.86
N GLN A 210 -4.41 -6.81 7.90
CA GLN A 210 -5.13 -6.51 6.66
C GLN A 210 -5.32 -7.76 5.80
N LEU A 211 -4.29 -8.61 5.68
CA LEU A 211 -4.38 -9.88 4.95
C LEU A 211 -5.42 -10.82 5.58
N MET A 212 -5.46 -10.91 6.92
CA MET A 212 -6.48 -11.68 7.61
C MET A 212 -7.89 -11.13 7.33
N ARG A 213 -8.07 -9.80 7.27
CA ARG A 213 -9.34 -9.18 6.88
C ARG A 213 -9.74 -9.53 5.45
N VAL A 214 -8.80 -9.45 4.50
CA VAL A 214 -9.05 -9.85 3.10
C VAL A 214 -9.53 -11.30 3.03
N ALA A 215 -8.85 -12.23 3.70
CA ALA A 215 -9.23 -13.64 3.73
C ALA A 215 -10.62 -13.85 4.34
N TRP A 216 -10.92 -13.14 5.43
CA TRP A 216 -12.20 -13.18 6.11
C TRP A 216 -13.35 -12.68 5.22
N PHE A 217 -13.17 -11.54 4.53
CA PHE A 217 -14.16 -11.01 3.60
C PHE A 217 -14.36 -11.91 2.38
N ALA A 218 -13.30 -12.49 1.84
CA ALA A 218 -13.39 -13.45 0.74
C ALA A 218 -14.20 -14.70 1.15
N GLY A 219 -13.94 -15.24 2.35
CA GLY A 219 -14.68 -16.39 2.89
C GLY A 219 -16.15 -16.08 3.21
N PHE A 220 -16.47 -14.85 3.61
CA PHE A 220 -17.86 -14.43 3.79
C PHE A 220 -18.60 -14.31 2.46
N ALA A 221 -17.99 -13.68 1.45
CA ALA A 221 -18.58 -13.54 0.13
C ALA A 221 -18.92 -14.90 -0.50
N SER A 222 -18.04 -15.90 -0.36
CA SER A 222 -18.30 -17.25 -0.88
C SER A 222 -19.49 -17.92 -0.19
N ARG A 223 -19.65 -17.76 1.13
CA ARG A 223 -20.76 -18.37 1.90
C ARG A 223 -22.11 -17.77 1.53
N THR A 224 -22.17 -16.46 1.31
CA THR A 224 -23.41 -15.80 0.87
C THR A 224 -23.85 -16.25 -0.52
N THR A 225 -22.91 -16.54 -1.43
CA THR A 225 -23.23 -17.06 -2.77
C THR A 225 -23.76 -18.50 -2.72
N THR A 226 -23.24 -19.35 -1.82
CA THR A 226 -23.72 -20.73 -1.67
C THR A 226 -25.08 -20.82 -0.94
N GLY A 227 -25.39 -19.87 -0.06
CA GLY A 227 -26.67 -19.82 0.67
C GLY A 227 -27.88 -19.33 -0.14
N GLN A 228 -27.70 -18.85 -1.36
CA GLN A 228 -28.75 -18.36 -2.27
C GLN A 228 -29.13 -19.36 -3.38
N GLN A 229 -29.09 -20.66 -3.09
CA GLN A 229 -29.70 -21.68 -3.97
C GLN A 229 -31.22 -21.71 -3.73
N PRO A 230 -32.07 -21.62 -4.78
CA PRO A 230 -33.50 -21.40 -4.60
C PRO A 230 -34.17 -22.62 -3.96
N GLN A 231 -34.85 -22.39 -2.84
CA GLN A 231 -35.97 -23.24 -2.45
C GLN A 231 -37.09 -23.03 -3.47
N SER A 232 -37.01 -23.72 -4.60
CA SER A 232 -38.20 -24.10 -5.34
C SER A 232 -38.09 -25.57 -5.74
N VAL A 233 -39.23 -26.24 -5.64
CA VAL A 233 -39.53 -27.63 -6.01
C VAL A 233 -39.34 -28.68 -4.91
N ALA A 234 -40.40 -28.87 -4.11
CA ALA A 234 -41.07 -30.14 -3.75
C ALA A 234 -41.93 -29.87 -2.49
N SER A 235 -43.20 -30.25 -2.34
CA SER A 235 -44.06 -31.16 -3.09
C SER A 235 -45.48 -31.05 -2.46
N LYS A 236 -46.51 -31.10 -3.32
CA LYS A 236 -47.92 -31.48 -3.10
C LYS A 236 -48.81 -30.59 -2.21
#